data_AF-A0A1C5VNT9-F1
#
_entry.id   AF-A0A1C5VNT9-F1
#
_cell.length_a   1.000
_cell.length_b   1.000
_cell.length_c   1.000
_cell.angle_alpha   90.00
_cell.angle_beta   90.00
_cell.angle_gamma   90.00
#
_symmetry.space_group_name_H-M   'P 1'
#
loop_
_entity.id
_entity.type
_entity.pdbx_description
1 polymer ?
#
loop_
_entity_poly.entity_id
_entity_poly.type
_entity_poly.pdbx_seq_one_letter_code
_entity_poly.pdbx_strand_id
1 'polypeptide(L)'
;MTLNELTNNQKRKEFLGKYTGWNLWLAVPEISEKYYSCPLPDNTMIIVKETEHTKGDDWWEKDERGGYYVTTEYYLLEGDWKRFADCKKSMTQIIEHLKEVRQ
;
A
#
# COMPACT_ATOMS: atom_id res chain seq x y z
N MET A 1 4.76 16.31 -1.14
CA MET A 1 5.06 16.03 -2.56
C MET A 1 3.75 16.03 -3.31
N THR A 2 3.69 16.75 -4.41
CA THR A 2 2.52 16.79 -5.31
C THR A 2 2.70 15.78 -6.44
N LEU A 3 1.62 15.25 -7.02
CA LEU A 3 1.69 14.28 -8.12
C LEU A 3 2.55 14.78 -9.31
N ASN A 4 2.58 16.09 -9.52
CA ASN A 4 3.36 16.74 -10.58
C ASN A 4 4.87 16.50 -10.46
N GLU A 5 5.39 16.29 -9.24
CA GLU A 5 6.80 16.06 -8.97
C GLU A 5 7.28 14.64 -9.33
N LEU A 6 6.34 13.72 -9.65
CA LEU A 6 6.61 12.32 -9.99
C LEU A 6 7.14 12.15 -11.41
N THR A 7 8.32 12.72 -11.70
CA THR A 7 8.90 12.76 -13.06
C THR A 7 9.47 11.43 -13.54
N ASN A 8 10.02 10.61 -12.64
CA ASN A 8 10.67 9.34 -12.98
C ASN A 8 10.16 8.20 -12.08
N ASN A 9 10.54 6.96 -12.39
CA ASN A 9 10.11 5.79 -11.62
C ASN A 9 10.65 5.80 -10.18
N GLN A 10 11.83 6.38 -9.95
CA GLN A 10 12.42 6.46 -8.62
C GLN A 10 11.58 7.35 -7.70
N LYS A 11 11.20 8.56 -8.14
CA LYS A 11 10.33 9.45 -7.38
C LYS A 11 8.95 8.85 -7.13
N ARG A 12 8.40 8.07 -8.06
CA ARG A 12 7.16 7.31 -7.86
C ARG A 12 7.30 6.25 -6.77
N LYS A 13 8.43 5.53 -6.73
CA LYS A 13 8.75 4.60 -5.65
C LYS A 13 8.91 5.31 -4.31
N GLU A 14 9.62 6.43 -4.28
CA GLU A 14 9.81 7.24 -3.07
C GLU A 14 8.48 7.84 -2.56
N PHE A 15 7.59 8.22 -3.46
CA PHE A 15 6.24 8.67 -3.12
C PHE A 15 5.43 7.56 -2.45
N LEU A 16 5.41 6.36 -3.05
CA LEU A 16 4.76 5.20 -2.47
C LEU A 16 5.38 4.87 -1.11
N GLY A 17 6.70 4.88 -0.97
CA GLY A 17 7.38 4.59 0.30
C GLY A 17 7.10 5.58 1.44
N LYS A 18 6.47 6.73 1.16
CA LYS A 18 6.00 7.69 2.18
C LYS A 18 4.52 7.53 2.51
N TYR A 19 3.95 6.34 2.26
CA TYR A 19 2.54 6.02 2.55
C TYR A 19 2.16 6.22 4.01
N THR A 20 3.11 6.10 4.95
CA THR A 20 2.89 6.34 6.39
C THR A 20 2.53 7.79 6.70
N GLY A 21 2.81 8.73 5.80
CA GLY A 21 2.38 10.12 5.89
C GLY A 21 1.04 10.40 5.22
N TRP A 22 0.38 9.39 4.64
CA TRP A 22 -0.95 9.54 4.04
C TRP A 22 -2.05 9.43 5.09
N ASN A 23 -3.30 9.68 4.67
CA ASN A 23 -4.45 9.57 5.56
C ASN A 23 -4.67 8.10 5.97
N LEU A 24 -4.66 7.82 7.27
CA LEU A 24 -5.07 6.53 7.81
C LEU A 24 -6.57 6.34 7.55
N TRP A 25 -6.91 5.40 6.69
CA TRP A 25 -8.28 5.09 6.29
C TRP A 25 -8.96 4.13 7.24
N LEU A 26 -8.25 3.08 7.66
CA LEU A 26 -8.71 2.07 8.59
C LEU A 26 -7.52 1.54 9.38
N ALA A 27 -7.71 1.32 10.67
CA ALA A 27 -6.79 0.55 11.48
C ALA A 27 -7.58 -0.55 12.20
N VAL A 28 -7.03 -1.75 12.21
CA VAL A 28 -7.56 -2.93 12.90
C VAL A 28 -6.49 -3.40 13.88
N PRO A 29 -6.45 -2.82 15.10
CA PRO A 29 -5.41 -3.12 16.09
C PRO A 29 -5.37 -4.60 16.50
N GLU A 30 -6.51 -5.29 16.47
CA GLU A 30 -6.65 -6.69 16.87
C GLU A 30 -5.79 -7.65 16.03
N ILE A 31 -5.51 -7.27 14.78
CA ILE A 31 -4.69 -8.04 13.83
C ILE A 31 -3.51 -7.22 13.30
N SER A 32 -3.20 -6.10 13.94
CA SER A 32 -2.09 -5.20 13.57
C SER A 32 -2.09 -4.78 12.10
N GLU A 33 -3.28 -4.51 11.54
CA GLU A 33 -3.45 -4.05 10.16
C GLU A 33 -3.77 -2.55 10.09
N LYS A 34 -3.09 -1.83 9.20
CA LYS A 34 -3.32 -0.41 8.93
C LYS A 34 -3.47 -0.19 7.44
N TYR A 35 -4.44 0.64 7.06
CA TYR A 35 -4.75 0.98 5.68
C TYR A 35 -4.57 2.47 5.49
N TYR A 36 -3.63 2.86 4.63
CA TYR A 36 -3.34 4.25 4.30
C TYR A 36 -3.93 4.58 2.92
N SER A 37 -4.58 5.72 2.79
CA SER A 37 -5.29 6.12 1.57
C SER A 37 -4.69 7.37 0.92
N CYS A 38 -4.61 7.35 -0.40
CA CYS A 38 -4.25 8.50 -1.22
C CYS A 38 -5.23 8.63 -2.40
N PRO A 39 -6.17 9.58 -2.36
CA PRO A 39 -7.02 9.89 -3.51
C PRO A 39 -6.18 10.54 -4.62
N LEU A 40 -6.45 10.14 -5.85
CA LEU A 40 -5.80 10.65 -7.06
C LEU A 40 -6.75 11.58 -7.84
N PRO A 41 -6.22 12.49 -8.69
CA PRO A 41 -7.03 13.44 -9.48
C PRO A 41 -7.97 12.79 -10.50
N ASP A 42 -7.69 11.57 -10.95
CA ASP A 42 -8.48 10.79 -11.89
C ASP A 42 -9.67 10.06 -11.23
N ASN A 43 -10.00 10.42 -9.98
CA ASN A 43 -11.05 9.80 -9.17
C ASN A 43 -10.76 8.34 -8.78
N THR A 44 -9.52 7.87 -8.93
CA THR A 44 -9.05 6.61 -8.35
C THR A 44 -8.45 6.85 -6.96
N MET A 45 -8.29 5.78 -6.17
CA MET A 45 -7.68 5.86 -4.85
C MET A 45 -6.67 4.74 -4.66
N ILE A 46 -5.46 5.10 -4.23
CA ILE A 46 -4.45 4.12 -3.81
C ILE A 46 -4.68 3.81 -2.34
N ILE A 47 -4.74 2.52 -2.00
CA ILE A 47 -4.70 2.04 -0.63
C ILE A 47 -3.42 1.22 -0.42
N VAL A 48 -2.69 1.53 0.64
CA VAL A 48 -1.55 0.75 1.11
C VAL A 48 -1.93 0.08 2.41
N LYS A 49 -1.89 -1.25 2.42
CA LYS A 49 -2.11 -2.06 3.62
C LYS A 49 -0.76 -2.41 4.23
N GLU A 50 -0.60 -2.10 5.50
CA GLU A 50 0.53 -2.46 6.34
C GLU A 50 0.04 -3.50 7.36
N THR A 51 0.66 -4.68 7.38
CA THR A 51 0.38 -5.72 8.37
C THR A 51 1.65 -6.03 9.14
N GLU A 52 1.60 -5.88 10.46
CA GLU A 52 2.69 -6.28 11.34
C GLU A 52 2.49 -7.73 11.79
N HIS A 53 3.44 -8.60 11.45
CA HIS A 53 3.41 -10.02 11.78
C HIS A 53 4.36 -10.30 12.93
N THR A 54 3.94 -11.16 13.85
CA THR A 54 4.80 -11.71 14.89
C THR A 54 5.39 -13.03 14.38
N LYS A 55 6.72 -13.21 14.42
CA LYS A 55 7.39 -14.46 13.99
C LYS A 55 7.02 -15.73 14.79
N GLY A 56 5.97 -15.69 15.61
CA GLY A 56 5.48 -16.83 16.39
C GLY A 56 4.32 -17.60 15.77
N ASP A 57 3.68 -17.07 14.71
CA ASP A 57 2.48 -17.69 14.11
C ASP A 57 2.79 -18.70 12.99
N ASP A 58 4.05 -18.74 12.53
CA ASP A 58 4.51 -19.81 11.64
C ASP A 58 4.87 -21.05 12.47
N TRP A 59 3.92 -21.97 12.60
CA TRP A 59 3.99 -23.27 13.30
C TRP A 59 5.16 -24.21 12.90
N TRP A 60 5.98 -23.82 11.91
CA TRP A 60 7.11 -24.60 11.39
C TRP A 60 8.51 -24.00 11.63
N GLU A 61 8.63 -22.76 12.12
CA GLU A 61 9.93 -22.18 12.48
C GLU A 61 10.11 -22.14 14.01
N LYS A 62 10.34 -23.32 14.60
CA LYS A 62 10.91 -23.42 15.95
C LYS A 62 12.42 -23.21 15.90
N ASP A 63 12.87 -22.02 15.54
CA ASP A 63 14.25 -21.61 15.83
C ASP A 63 14.32 -20.11 16.15
N GLU A 64 14.48 -19.86 17.44
CA GLU A 64 15.12 -18.70 18.05
C GLU A 64 14.93 -17.31 17.40
N ARG A 65 13.93 -16.59 17.93
CA ARG A 65 13.92 -15.17 18.38
C ARG A 65 12.65 -14.46 17.89
N GLY A 66 11.83 -14.05 18.86
CA GLY A 66 10.73 -13.14 18.65
C GLY A 66 11.20 -11.93 17.83
N GLY A 67 10.68 -11.84 16.61
CA GLY A 67 10.91 -10.74 15.70
C GLY A 67 9.58 -10.33 15.09
N TYR A 68 9.45 -9.06 14.77
CA TYR A 68 8.31 -8.55 14.02
C TYR A 68 8.78 -8.26 12.59
N TYR A 69 7.96 -8.58 11.61
CA TYR A 69 8.17 -8.14 10.24
C TYR A 69 6.91 -7.48 9.70
N VAL A 70 7.08 -6.52 8.80
CA VAL A 70 5.97 -5.77 8.23
C VAL A 70 5.83 -6.15 6.77
N THR A 71 4.61 -6.52 6.37
CA THR A 71 4.28 -6.72 4.95
C THR A 71 3.46 -5.54 4.46
N THR A 72 3.74 -5.11 3.23
CA THR A 72 3.02 -4.02 2.57
C THR A 72 2.33 -4.54 1.31
N GLU A 73 1.02 -4.35 1.22
CA GLU A 73 0.22 -4.67 0.04
C GLU A 73 -0.37 -3.38 -0.58
N TYR A 74 -0.49 -3.35 -1.91
CA TYR A 74 -0.98 -2.19 -2.65
C TYR A 74 -2.31 -2.51 -3.34
N TYR A 75 -3.24 -1.56 -3.29
CA TYR A 75 -4.54 -1.66 -3.95
C TYR A 75 -4.85 -0.37 -4.70
N LEU A 76 -5.52 -0.50 -5.84
CA LEU A 76 -6.01 0.60 -6.66
C LEU A 76 -7.53 0.48 -6.80
N LEU A 77 -8.26 1.41 -6.21
CA LEU A 77 -9.72 1.45 -6.25
C LEU A 77 -10.15 2.30 -7.45
N GLU A 78 -10.73 1.63 -8.45
CA GLU A 78 -11.32 2.21 -9.66
C GLU A 78 -12.86 2.28 -9.50
N GLY A 79 -13.53 3.27 -10.08
CA GLY A 79 -14.93 3.61 -9.72
C GLY A 79 -15.99 2.48 -9.76
N ASP A 80 -15.71 1.36 -10.42
CA ASP A 80 -16.60 0.20 -10.61
C ASP A 80 -16.16 -1.08 -9.86
N TRP A 81 -15.24 -1.00 -8.89
CA TRP A 81 -14.78 -2.17 -8.15
C TRP A 81 -15.90 -2.85 -7.33
N LYS A 82 -15.99 -4.18 -7.40
CA LYS A 82 -17.01 -4.99 -6.68
C LYS A 82 -16.47 -5.63 -5.40
N ARG A 83 -15.17 -5.96 -5.35
CA ARG A 83 -14.51 -6.55 -4.19
C ARG A 83 -13.16 -5.89 -3.99
N PHE A 84 -12.83 -5.57 -2.75
CA PHE A 84 -11.55 -4.96 -2.41
C PHE A 84 -10.35 -5.85 -2.81
N ALA A 85 -10.50 -7.17 -2.76
CA ALA A 85 -9.46 -8.11 -3.18
C ALA A 85 -9.12 -7.99 -4.67
N ASP A 86 -10.10 -7.64 -5.52
CA ASP A 86 -9.90 -7.47 -6.97
C ASP A 86 -9.06 -6.22 -7.28
N CYS A 87 -9.04 -5.26 -6.35
CA CYS A 87 -8.24 -4.04 -6.46
C CYS A 87 -6.75 -4.26 -6.18
N LYS A 88 -6.32 -5.45 -5.76
CA LYS A 88 -4.92 -5.71 -5.42
C LYS A 88 -4.04 -5.53 -6.66
N LYS A 89 -3.02 -4.69 -6.55
CA LYS A 89 -2.05 -4.41 -7.63
C LYS A 89 -0.63 -4.58 -7.13
N SER A 90 0.27 -4.86 -8.05
CA SER A 90 1.70 -4.77 -7.76
C SER A 90 2.15 -3.31 -7.70
N MET A 91 3.26 -3.04 -7.02
CA MET A 91 3.89 -1.71 -7.00
C MET A 91 4.16 -1.19 -8.42
N THR A 92 4.55 -2.06 -9.35
CA THR A 92 4.79 -1.69 -10.76
C THR A 92 3.52 -1.18 -11.44
N GLN A 93 2.38 -1.85 -11.25
CA GLN A 93 1.11 -1.41 -11.82
C GLN A 93 0.65 -0.06 -11.26
N ILE A 94 0.85 0.18 -9.95
CA ILE A 94 0.58 1.51 -9.36
C ILE A 94 1.49 2.59 -9.98
N ILE A 95 2.78 2.26 -10.19
CA ILE A 95 3.73 3.18 -10.84
C ILE A 95 3.32 3.50 -12.28
N GLU A 96 2.80 2.53 -13.02
CA GLU A 96 2.26 2.72 -14.37
C GLU A 96 1.04 3.62 -14.36
N HIS A 97 0.08 3.37 -13.47
CA HIS A 97 -1.09 4.23 -13.27
C HIS A 97 -0.69 5.68 -12.96
N LEU A 98 0.27 5.88 -12.05
CA LEU A 98 0.81 7.20 -11.72
C LEU A 98 1.54 7.90 -12.89
N LYS A 99 1.88 7.21 -13.97
CA LYS A 99 2.35 7.85 -15.21
C LYS A 99 1.20 8.40 -16.03
N GLU A 100 0.10 7.66 -16.10
CA GLU A 100 -1.10 7.99 -16.88
C GLU A 100 -1.87 9.15 -16.25
N VAL A 101 -2.04 9.15 -14.94
CA VAL A 101 -2.74 10.24 -14.20
C VAL A 101 -2.01 11.59 -14.30
N ARG A 102 -0.71 11.58 -14.62
CA ARG A 102 0.10 12.79 -14.77
C ARG A 102 0.13 13.33 -16.21
N GLN A 103 -0.68 12.79 -17.11
CA GLN A 103 -0.79 13.28 -18.49
C GLN A 103 -1.48 14.64 -18.57
#